data_AF-A0A3L7TQ56-F1
#
_entry.id   AF-A0A3L7TQ56-F1
#
_cell.length_a   1.000
_cell.length_b   1.000
_cell.length_c   1.000
_cell.angle_alpha   90.00
_cell.angle_beta   90.00
_cell.angle_gamma   90.00
#
_symmetry.space_group_name_H-M   'P 1'
#
loop_
_entity.id
_entity.type
_entity.pdbx_description
1 polymer ?
#
loop_
_entity_poly.entity_id
_entity_poly.type
_entity_poly.pdbx_seq_one_letter_code
_entity_poly.pdbx_strand_id
1 'polypeptide(L)'
;MISSTCIDVATISQRHRYSLLIGAIVPRPIAVVGSISPTGALNLAPFSFYNGVGSEPMLLSFCPANRADGTHKDTLRNVLPERDGGMGCFSVSVASQPILRQIVAAGEELDYGVSEFAAVGLSPITGTHIKAPRIAEALITFECVTEIVHEFARGIAGGANMVIGRVIAVHIADALANERMNIDASMLDAVGRMGGRDYCTTHERFTLPMGLAALHARE
;
A
#
# COMPACT_ATOMS: atom_id res chain seq x y z
N MET A 1 17.16 14.49 -30.25
CA MET A 1 16.09 15.00 -29.36
C MET A 1 14.92 14.05 -29.45
N ILE A 2 14.40 13.60 -28.31
CA ILE A 2 13.15 12.82 -28.28
C ILE A 2 12.01 13.82 -28.55
N SER A 3 11.11 13.51 -29.49
CA SER A 3 9.91 14.33 -29.71
C SER A 3 9.01 14.24 -28.48
N SER A 4 8.42 15.37 -28.06
CA SER A 4 7.52 15.42 -26.90
C SER A 4 6.16 16.01 -27.28
N THR A 5 5.13 15.58 -26.55
CA THR A 5 3.76 16.10 -26.68
C THR A 5 3.28 16.58 -25.32
N CYS A 6 2.64 17.75 -25.28
CA CYS A 6 2.01 18.27 -24.07
C CYS A 6 0.53 17.86 -24.04
N ILE A 7 0.11 17.18 -22.97
CA ILE A 7 -1.29 16.79 -22.76
C ILE A 7 -1.83 17.64 -21.61
N ASP A 8 -2.83 18.47 -21.88
CA ASP A 8 -3.55 19.19 -20.82
C ASP A 8 -4.53 18.24 -20.11
N VAL A 9 -4.28 18.00 -18.81
CA VAL A 9 -5.07 17.08 -17.98
C VAL A 9 -6.55 17.49 -17.86
N ALA A 10 -6.87 18.78 -18.03
CA ALA A 10 -8.24 19.27 -18.02
C ALA A 10 -9.04 18.77 -19.23
N THR A 11 -8.36 18.46 -20.34
CA THR A 11 -8.99 18.05 -21.61
C THR A 11 -9.27 16.55 -21.71
N ILE A 12 -8.77 15.75 -20.77
CA ILE A 12 -8.89 14.29 -20.78
C ILE A 12 -9.75 13.76 -19.64
N SER A 13 -10.37 12.60 -19.87
CA SER A 13 -11.21 11.91 -18.90
C SER A 13 -10.43 11.47 -17.65
N GLN A 14 -11.11 11.30 -16.51
CA GLN A 14 -10.51 10.74 -15.29
C GLN A 14 -9.84 9.39 -15.54
N ARG A 15 -10.44 8.54 -16.38
CA ARG A 15 -9.86 7.25 -16.78
C ARG A 15 -8.53 7.42 -17.48
N HIS A 16 -8.40 8.36 -18.42
CA HIS A 16 -7.13 8.63 -19.10
C HIS A 16 -6.08 9.19 -18.13
N ARG A 17 -6.47 10.11 -17.22
CA ARG A 17 -5.56 10.61 -16.17
C ARG A 17 -5.04 9.47 -15.30
N TYR A 18 -5.93 8.58 -14.87
CA TYR A 18 -5.58 7.39 -14.10
C TYR A 18 -4.62 6.48 -14.88
N SER A 19 -4.95 6.14 -16.14
CA SER A 19 -4.10 5.29 -16.98
C SER A 19 -2.70 5.87 -17.20
N LEU A 20 -2.58 7.18 -17.45
CA LEU A 20 -1.29 7.86 -17.57
C LEU A 20 -0.49 7.76 -16.27
N LEU A 21 -1.14 8.07 -15.13
CA LEU A 21 -0.48 8.08 -13.83
C LEU A 21 0.05 6.70 -13.44
N ILE A 22 -0.78 5.65 -13.57
CA ILE A 22 -0.37 4.28 -13.20
C ILE A 22 0.55 3.63 -14.23
N GLY A 23 0.61 4.14 -15.46
CA GLY A 23 1.54 3.66 -16.48
C GLY A 23 2.93 4.28 -16.31
N ALA A 24 3.00 5.52 -15.83
CA ALA A 24 4.26 6.26 -15.68
C ALA A 24 4.92 6.05 -14.31
N ILE A 25 4.14 5.93 -13.23
CA ILE A 25 4.67 5.67 -11.89
C ILE A 25 4.69 4.16 -11.69
N VAL A 26 5.81 3.54 -12.04
CA VAL A 26 6.04 2.09 -11.98
C VAL A 26 7.51 1.76 -11.66
N PRO A 27 7.79 0.59 -11.05
CA PRO A 27 6.82 -0.24 -10.35
C PRO A 27 6.33 0.44 -9.07
N ARG A 28 5.05 0.26 -8.72
CA ARG A 28 4.52 0.77 -7.45
C ARG A 28 4.57 -0.32 -6.38
N PRO A 29 5.06 -0.01 -5.17
CA PRO A 29 4.92 -0.94 -4.07
C PRO A 29 3.45 -1.10 -3.70
N ILE A 30 3.11 -2.20 -3.04
CA ILE A 30 1.73 -2.53 -2.67
C ILE A 30 1.65 -2.62 -1.15
N ALA A 31 0.86 -1.72 -0.55
CA ALA A 31 0.43 -1.84 0.83
C ALA A 31 -0.73 -2.82 0.91
N VAL A 32 -0.56 -3.94 1.62
CA VAL A 32 -1.68 -4.81 1.99
C VAL A 32 -2.13 -4.38 3.37
N VAL A 33 -3.25 -3.65 3.42
CA VAL A 33 -3.68 -2.94 4.63
C VAL A 33 -4.68 -3.79 5.38
N GLY A 34 -4.29 -4.20 6.59
CA GLY A 34 -5.18 -4.80 7.56
C GLY A 34 -5.83 -3.72 8.42
N SER A 35 -7.15 -3.73 8.52
CA SER A 35 -7.92 -2.78 9.34
C SER A 35 -9.06 -3.49 10.07
N ILE A 36 -9.65 -2.81 11.03
CA ILE A 36 -10.78 -3.31 11.81
C ILE A 36 -11.85 -2.25 11.89
N SER A 37 -13.11 -2.65 11.75
CA SER A 37 -14.24 -1.74 11.90
C SER A 37 -14.54 -1.44 13.38
N PRO A 38 -15.30 -0.38 13.70
CA PRO A 38 -15.79 -0.14 15.06
C PRO A 38 -16.64 -1.29 15.63
N THR A 39 -17.24 -2.13 14.77
CA THR A 39 -18.00 -3.32 15.17
C THR A 39 -17.12 -4.56 15.35
N GLY A 40 -15.81 -4.46 15.14
CA GLY A 40 -14.84 -5.55 15.28
C GLY A 40 -14.66 -6.42 14.03
N ALA A 41 -15.28 -6.06 12.90
CA ALA A 41 -15.11 -6.79 11.64
C ALA A 41 -13.71 -6.52 11.06
N LEU A 42 -12.99 -7.59 10.73
CA LEU A 42 -11.67 -7.50 10.10
C LEU A 42 -11.81 -7.21 8.61
N ASN A 43 -10.87 -6.43 8.08
CA ASN A 43 -10.80 -6.08 6.66
C ASN A 43 -9.36 -6.18 6.17
N LEU A 44 -9.15 -6.66 4.94
CA LEU A 44 -7.87 -6.70 4.25
C LEU A 44 -8.00 -6.21 2.81
N ALA A 45 -7.21 -5.21 2.40
CA ALA A 45 -7.24 -4.73 1.02
C ALA A 45 -5.86 -4.26 0.50
N PRO A 46 -5.53 -4.51 -0.78
CA PRO A 46 -4.29 -4.03 -1.39
C PRO A 46 -4.42 -2.62 -2.01
N PHE A 47 -3.40 -1.78 -1.79
CA PHE A 47 -3.31 -0.44 -2.36
C PHE A 47 -1.93 -0.20 -2.99
N SER A 48 -1.90 0.15 -4.28
CA SER A 48 -0.65 0.46 -5.00
C SER A 48 -0.32 1.95 -5.08
N PHE A 49 -1.18 2.83 -4.56
CA PHE A 49 -0.79 4.22 -4.32
C PHE A 49 -0.23 4.28 -2.90
N TYR A 50 0.98 3.74 -2.73
CA TYR A 50 1.65 3.52 -1.45
C TYR A 50 3.11 3.96 -1.55
N ASN A 51 3.64 4.59 -0.49
CA ASN A 51 5.07 4.91 -0.37
C ASN A 51 5.47 5.18 1.10
N GLY A 52 6.77 5.15 1.38
CA GLY A 52 7.34 5.78 2.58
C GLY A 52 7.25 7.32 2.48
N VAL A 53 7.09 7.99 3.61
CA VAL A 53 7.00 9.46 3.70
C VAL A 53 8.24 10.05 4.38
N GLY A 54 8.70 9.43 5.48
CA GLY A 54 9.86 9.90 6.24
C GLY A 54 10.29 8.87 7.28
N SER A 55 11.50 9.04 7.84
CA SER A 55 12.06 8.16 8.85
C SER A 55 12.11 8.76 10.26
N GLU A 56 11.90 10.07 10.41
CA GLU A 56 11.85 10.75 11.71
C GLU A 56 10.73 11.83 11.69
N PRO A 57 9.52 11.51 12.17
CA PRO A 57 9.07 10.19 12.60
C PRO A 57 8.97 9.20 11.43
N MET A 58 8.94 7.89 11.71
CA MET A 58 8.74 6.86 10.69
C MET A 58 7.30 6.91 10.17
N LEU A 59 7.14 7.39 8.94
CA LEU A 59 5.85 7.65 8.30
C LEU A 59 5.73 6.89 6.98
N LEU A 60 4.54 6.37 6.71
CA LEU A 60 4.16 5.83 5.41
C LEU A 60 2.81 6.41 4.98
N SER A 61 2.50 6.31 3.69
CA SER A 61 1.20 6.75 3.18
C SER A 61 0.63 5.78 2.17
N PHE A 62 -0.70 5.67 2.15
CA PHE A 62 -1.42 5.01 1.08
C PHE A 62 -2.69 5.81 0.71
N CYS A 63 -3.20 5.60 -0.51
CA CYS A 63 -4.34 6.36 -1.04
C CYS A 63 -5.49 5.44 -1.48
N PRO A 64 -6.46 5.15 -0.61
CA PRO A 64 -7.70 4.51 -1.02
C PRO A 64 -8.55 5.46 -1.87
N ALA A 65 -8.94 4.98 -3.06
CA ALA A 65 -9.96 5.65 -3.85
C ALA A 65 -11.36 5.40 -3.28
N ASN A 66 -12.29 6.34 -3.46
CA ASN A 66 -13.71 6.10 -3.22
C ASN A 66 -14.25 5.01 -4.14
N ARG A 67 -15.33 4.36 -3.70
CA ARG A 67 -16.13 3.42 -4.48
C ARG A 67 -16.78 4.10 -5.69
N ALA A 68 -17.37 3.30 -6.59
CA ALA A 68 -18.06 3.79 -7.77
C ALA A 68 -19.26 4.70 -7.44
N ASP A 69 -19.88 4.52 -6.27
CA ASP A 69 -20.95 5.36 -5.74
C ASP A 69 -20.45 6.62 -5.00
N GLY A 70 -19.12 6.84 -4.97
CA GLY A 70 -18.50 7.98 -4.30
C GLY A 70 -18.31 7.80 -2.79
N THR A 71 -18.77 6.70 -2.21
CA THR A 71 -18.59 6.42 -0.77
C THR A 71 -17.18 5.93 -0.46
N HIS A 72 -16.78 6.05 0.80
CA HIS A 72 -15.50 5.51 1.27
C HIS A 72 -15.46 3.99 1.15
N LYS A 73 -14.30 3.46 0.73
CA LYS A 73 -13.93 2.05 0.95
C LYS A 73 -13.81 1.73 2.44
N ASP A 74 -13.95 0.47 2.79
CA ASP A 74 -14.03 0.02 4.18
C ASP A 74 -12.74 0.30 4.94
N THR A 75 -11.59 0.05 4.31
CA THR A 75 -10.30 0.47 4.85
C THR A 75 -10.27 1.96 5.18
N LEU A 76 -10.73 2.84 4.30
CA LEU A 76 -10.74 4.28 4.57
C LEU A 76 -11.62 4.61 5.78
N ARG A 77 -12.82 4.02 5.88
CA ARG A 77 -13.72 4.21 7.04
C ARG A 77 -13.06 3.75 8.33
N ASN A 78 -12.43 2.57 8.30
CA ASN A 78 -11.82 1.94 9.46
C ASN A 78 -10.60 2.72 9.98
N VAL A 79 -9.80 3.31 9.08
CA VAL A 79 -8.56 4.01 9.49
C VAL A 79 -8.78 5.46 9.88
N LEU A 80 -9.99 6.01 9.74
CA LEU A 80 -10.28 7.35 10.26
C LEU A 80 -9.90 7.44 11.75
N PRO A 81 -9.41 8.60 12.22
CA PRO A 81 -9.21 8.83 13.65
C PRO A 81 -10.48 8.49 14.45
N GLU A 82 -10.33 8.05 15.70
CA GLU A 82 -11.48 7.67 16.54
C GLU A 82 -12.51 8.80 16.68
N ARG A 83 -12.05 10.05 16.78
CA ARG A 83 -12.91 11.26 16.78
C ARG A 83 -13.78 11.41 15.54
N ASP A 84 -13.36 10.81 14.42
CA ASP A 84 -14.01 10.85 13.11
C ASP A 84 -14.76 9.52 12.83
N GLY A 85 -14.89 8.64 13.83
CA GLY A 85 -15.69 7.42 13.78
C GLY A 85 -14.98 6.16 13.29
N GLY A 86 -13.66 6.23 13.04
CA GLY A 86 -12.85 5.05 12.74
C GLY A 86 -12.16 4.47 13.98
N MET A 87 -11.15 3.62 13.74
CA MET A 87 -10.35 2.97 14.78
C MET A 87 -8.96 3.60 14.96
N GLY A 88 -8.61 4.59 14.14
CA GLY A 88 -7.36 5.35 14.25
C GLY A 88 -6.07 4.53 14.11
N CYS A 89 -6.16 3.28 13.65
CA CYS A 89 -5.01 2.38 13.50
C CYS A 89 -5.21 1.37 12.37
N PHE A 90 -4.10 0.86 11.85
CA PHE A 90 -4.06 -0.14 10.78
C PHE A 90 -2.69 -0.80 10.71
N SER A 91 -2.62 -1.96 10.07
CA SER A 91 -1.36 -2.60 9.70
C SER A 91 -1.09 -2.42 8.20
N VAL A 92 0.19 -2.39 7.81
CA VAL A 92 0.61 -2.42 6.40
C VAL A 92 1.61 -3.54 6.20
N SER A 93 1.19 -4.61 5.54
CA SER A 93 2.08 -5.70 5.11
C SER A 93 2.64 -5.41 3.72
N VAL A 94 3.92 -5.72 3.50
CA VAL A 94 4.52 -5.62 2.16
C VAL A 94 4.10 -6.82 1.32
N ALA A 95 3.65 -6.58 0.10
CA ALA A 95 3.31 -7.66 -0.82
C ALA A 95 4.57 -8.39 -1.32
N SER A 96 4.55 -9.71 -1.20
CA SER A 96 5.59 -10.60 -1.71
C SER A 96 5.02 -11.64 -2.67
N GLN A 97 5.89 -12.20 -3.52
CA GLN A 97 5.52 -13.19 -4.53
C GLN A 97 4.80 -14.44 -3.96
N PRO A 98 5.19 -15.03 -2.80
CA PRO A 98 4.55 -16.25 -2.29
C PRO A 98 3.06 -16.12 -1.98
N ILE A 99 2.60 -14.93 -1.57
CA ILE A 99 1.21 -14.66 -1.21
C ILE A 99 0.49 -13.73 -2.21
N LEU A 100 1.10 -13.48 -3.38
CA LEU A 100 0.59 -12.51 -4.34
C LEU A 100 -0.84 -12.83 -4.83
N ARG A 101 -1.15 -14.11 -5.08
CA ARG A 101 -2.48 -14.49 -5.58
C ARG A 101 -3.57 -14.16 -4.57
N GLN A 102 -3.32 -14.43 -3.29
CA GLN A 102 -4.21 -14.11 -2.18
C GLN A 102 -4.36 -12.59 -2.02
N ILE A 103 -3.25 -11.84 -2.13
CA ILE A 103 -3.27 -10.37 -2.10
C ILE A 103 -4.13 -9.81 -3.24
N VAL A 104 -3.98 -10.33 -4.46
CA VAL A 104 -4.80 -9.92 -5.62
C VAL A 104 -6.27 -10.22 -5.37
N ALA A 105 -6.58 -11.41 -4.85
CA ALA A 105 -7.95 -11.81 -4.53
C ALA A 105 -8.58 -10.95 -3.41
N ALA A 106 -7.78 -10.44 -2.47
CA ALA A 106 -8.25 -9.53 -1.41
C ALA A 106 -8.66 -8.15 -1.94
N GLY A 107 -8.49 -7.89 -3.25
CA GLY A 107 -9.02 -6.70 -3.91
C GLY A 107 -10.48 -6.82 -4.37
N GLU A 108 -11.11 -7.99 -4.19
CA GLU A 108 -12.52 -8.22 -4.54
C GLU A 108 -13.46 -7.30 -3.75
N GLU A 109 -14.54 -6.84 -4.38
CA GLU A 109 -15.56 -6.03 -3.70
C GLU A 109 -16.53 -6.96 -2.95
N LEU A 110 -16.27 -7.18 -1.66
CA LEU A 110 -17.18 -7.88 -0.76
C LEU A 110 -18.16 -6.92 -0.08
N ASP A 111 -19.24 -7.49 0.47
CA ASP A 111 -20.19 -6.77 1.31
C ASP A 111 -19.52 -6.23 2.58
N TYR A 112 -19.99 -5.07 3.05
CA TYR A 112 -19.45 -4.43 4.24
C TYR A 112 -19.53 -5.36 5.47
N GLY A 113 -18.39 -5.52 6.14
CA GLY A 113 -18.27 -6.36 7.33
C GLY A 113 -17.95 -7.84 7.05
N VAL A 114 -17.90 -8.25 5.79
CA VAL A 114 -17.39 -9.57 5.39
C VAL A 114 -15.87 -9.48 5.26
N SER A 115 -15.16 -10.29 6.06
CA SER A 115 -13.69 -10.27 6.09
C SER A 115 -13.08 -10.97 4.87
N GLU A 116 -12.19 -10.27 4.16
CA GLU A 116 -11.45 -10.83 3.03
C GLU A 116 -10.47 -11.93 3.47
N PHE A 117 -9.94 -11.89 4.70
CA PHE A 117 -8.99 -12.88 5.22
C PHE A 117 -9.49 -14.31 5.01
N ALA A 118 -10.75 -14.57 5.38
CA ALA A 118 -11.37 -15.88 5.23
C ALA A 118 -11.57 -16.26 3.76
N ALA A 119 -11.94 -15.29 2.90
CA ALA A 119 -12.17 -15.53 1.48
C ALA A 119 -10.88 -15.87 0.72
N VAL A 120 -9.74 -15.30 1.13
CA VAL A 120 -8.46 -15.49 0.43
C VAL A 120 -7.53 -16.50 1.09
N GLY A 121 -7.91 -17.04 2.25
CA GLY A 121 -7.13 -18.04 2.99
C GLY A 121 -5.84 -17.49 3.60
N LEU A 122 -5.85 -16.22 4.03
CA LEU A 122 -4.76 -15.61 4.81
C LEU A 122 -5.13 -15.57 6.29
N SER A 123 -4.14 -15.74 7.16
CA SER A 123 -4.38 -15.87 8.60
C SER A 123 -4.25 -14.50 9.29
N PRO A 124 -5.33 -13.95 9.87
CA PRO A 124 -5.25 -12.70 10.62
C PRO A 124 -4.58 -12.93 11.98
N ILE A 125 -3.66 -12.06 12.35
CA ILE A 125 -3.09 -11.98 13.70
C ILE A 125 -3.31 -10.57 14.23
N THR A 126 -3.88 -10.40 15.42
CA THR A 126 -4.03 -9.07 16.03
C THR A 126 -2.66 -8.42 16.22
N GLY A 127 -2.55 -7.11 15.93
CA GLY A 127 -1.36 -6.33 16.24
C GLY A 127 -0.97 -6.40 17.72
N THR A 128 0.32 -6.21 17.99
CA THR A 128 0.87 -6.14 19.35
C THR A 128 0.48 -4.84 20.04
N HIS A 129 0.49 -3.71 19.30
CA HIS A 129 0.21 -2.38 19.83
C HIS A 129 -1.07 -1.76 19.26
N ILE A 130 -1.68 -2.38 18.25
CA ILE A 130 -2.92 -1.94 17.62
C ILE A 130 -3.95 -3.07 17.54
N LYS A 131 -5.25 -2.71 17.45
CA LYS A 131 -6.34 -3.68 17.29
C LYS A 131 -6.47 -4.23 15.86
N ALA A 132 -5.94 -3.51 14.87
CA ALA A 132 -6.02 -3.95 13.48
C ALA A 132 -5.20 -5.23 13.25
N PRO A 133 -5.69 -6.15 12.40
CA PRO A 133 -4.99 -7.40 12.11
C PRO A 133 -3.79 -7.17 11.19
N ARG A 134 -2.73 -7.96 11.36
CA ARG A 134 -1.65 -8.22 10.39
C ARG A 134 -1.84 -9.58 9.72
N ILE A 135 -1.10 -9.83 8.65
CA ILE A 135 -1.09 -11.11 7.93
C ILE A 135 0.00 -12.01 8.56
N ALA A 136 -0.34 -13.24 8.95
CA ALA A 136 0.64 -14.17 9.51
C ALA A 136 1.75 -14.53 8.52
N GLU A 137 1.38 -14.66 7.25
CA GLU A 137 2.23 -15.08 6.15
C GLU A 137 3.12 -13.95 5.59
N ALA A 138 2.93 -12.71 6.05
CA ALA A 138 3.74 -11.58 5.60
C ALA A 138 5.13 -11.57 6.24
N LEU A 139 6.17 -11.34 5.43
CA LEU A 139 7.55 -11.29 5.90
C LEU A 139 7.88 -10.00 6.65
N ILE A 140 7.17 -8.91 6.36
CA ILE A 140 7.29 -7.65 7.10
C ILE A 140 5.95 -6.93 7.16
N THR A 141 5.60 -6.43 8.35
CA THR A 141 4.38 -5.66 8.58
C THR A 141 4.66 -4.47 9.49
N PHE A 142 4.12 -3.31 9.14
CA PHE A 142 4.16 -2.10 9.95
C PHE A 142 2.85 -1.93 10.72
N GLU A 143 2.90 -1.78 12.04
CA GLU A 143 1.77 -1.31 12.83
C GLU A 143 1.74 0.21 12.84
N CYS A 144 0.61 0.79 12.47
CA CYS A 144 0.47 2.22 12.29
C CYS A 144 -0.67 2.79 13.13
N VAL A 145 -0.46 4.00 13.64
CA VAL A 145 -1.54 4.90 14.07
C VAL A 145 -1.79 5.93 12.98
N THR A 146 -3.05 6.31 12.79
CA THR A 146 -3.42 7.31 11.79
C THR A 146 -2.96 8.69 12.24
N GLU A 147 -2.08 9.30 11.45
CA GLU A 147 -1.57 10.65 11.69
C GLU A 147 -2.46 11.68 10.97
N ILE A 148 -2.70 11.47 9.66
CA ILE A 148 -3.47 12.37 8.81
C ILE A 148 -4.37 11.55 7.89
N VAL A 149 -5.62 12.01 7.72
CA VAL A 149 -6.48 11.64 6.58
C VAL A 149 -6.88 12.92 5.87
N HIS A 150 -6.59 12.99 4.57
CA HIS A 150 -6.97 14.12 3.72
C HIS A 150 -7.76 13.64 2.51
N GLU A 151 -9.01 14.08 2.41
CA GLU A 151 -9.92 13.71 1.32
C GLU A 151 -9.93 14.80 0.25
N PHE A 152 -9.29 14.52 -0.90
CA PHE A 152 -9.20 15.50 -1.99
C PHE A 152 -10.50 15.64 -2.79
N ALA A 153 -11.34 14.61 -2.78
CA ALA A 153 -12.56 14.56 -3.58
C ALA A 153 -13.64 13.71 -2.90
N ARG A 154 -14.12 14.16 -1.72
CA ARG A 154 -15.18 13.49 -0.95
C ARG A 154 -16.46 13.34 -1.80
N GLY A 155 -17.06 12.15 -1.79
CA GLY A 155 -18.31 11.87 -2.50
C GLY A 155 -18.16 11.71 -4.02
N ILE A 156 -16.95 11.83 -4.56
CA ILE A 156 -16.69 11.65 -6.00
C ILE A 156 -16.21 10.23 -6.25
N ALA A 157 -16.79 9.56 -7.25
CA ALA A 157 -16.39 8.22 -7.68
C ALA A 157 -14.90 8.18 -8.05
N GLY A 158 -14.15 7.24 -7.46
CA GLY A 158 -12.70 7.17 -7.62
C GLY A 158 -11.93 8.37 -7.05
N GLY A 159 -12.55 9.19 -6.20
CA GLY A 159 -11.92 10.32 -5.52
C GLY A 159 -10.76 9.86 -4.64
N ALA A 160 -9.67 10.63 -4.62
CA ALA A 160 -8.46 10.31 -3.89
C ALA A 160 -8.54 10.72 -2.42
N ASN A 161 -8.09 9.85 -1.53
CA ASN A 161 -8.03 10.10 -0.08
C ASN A 161 -6.66 9.67 0.43
N MET A 162 -5.83 10.62 0.86
CA MET A 162 -4.50 10.31 1.37
C MET A 162 -4.57 9.98 2.85
N VAL A 163 -4.04 8.81 3.22
CA VAL A 163 -3.85 8.38 4.59
C VAL A 163 -2.35 8.38 4.89
N ILE A 164 -1.94 9.07 5.95
CA ILE A 164 -0.58 9.02 6.49
C ILE A 164 -0.64 8.30 7.83
N GLY A 165 0.15 7.23 7.95
CA GLY A 165 0.31 6.47 9.17
C GLY A 165 1.67 6.71 9.78
N ARG A 166 1.71 6.90 11.10
CA ARG A 166 2.93 6.82 11.89
C ARG A 166 3.16 5.39 12.32
N VAL A 167 4.30 4.83 11.91
CA VAL A 167 4.72 3.48 12.29
C VAL A 167 5.11 3.49 13.76
N ILE A 168 4.50 2.62 14.55
CA ILE A 168 4.78 2.48 15.98
C ILE A 168 5.45 1.15 16.33
N ALA A 169 5.34 0.15 15.45
CA ALA A 169 6.04 -1.13 15.57
C ALA A 169 6.23 -1.78 14.20
N VAL A 170 7.24 -2.64 14.09
CA VAL A 170 7.53 -3.41 12.89
C VAL A 170 7.65 -4.88 13.27
N HIS A 171 6.88 -5.73 12.60
CA HIS A 171 7.04 -7.19 12.62
C HIS A 171 7.88 -7.58 11.43
N ILE A 172 8.94 -8.33 11.66
CA ILE A 172 9.88 -8.73 10.63
C ILE A 172 10.21 -10.22 10.80
N ALA A 173 10.20 -10.97 9.71
CA ALA A 173 10.60 -12.37 9.72
C ALA A 173 12.08 -12.51 10.09
N ASP A 174 12.41 -13.60 10.78
CA ASP A 174 13.79 -13.90 11.15
C ASP A 174 14.70 -13.90 9.92
N ALA A 175 15.90 -13.34 10.09
CA ALA A 175 16.92 -13.16 9.04
C ALA A 175 16.53 -12.26 7.85
N LEU A 176 15.32 -11.69 7.79
CA LEU A 176 14.96 -10.76 6.72
C LEU A 176 15.78 -9.47 6.77
N ALA A 177 16.16 -9.01 7.98
CA ALA A 177 17.10 -7.90 8.15
C ALA A 177 18.40 -8.37 8.79
N ASN A 178 19.50 -7.72 8.39
CA ASN A 178 20.78 -7.86 9.08
C ASN A 178 20.87 -6.95 10.33
N GLU A 179 21.99 -7.01 11.06
CA GLU A 179 22.22 -6.21 12.28
C GLU A 179 22.12 -4.68 12.07
N ARG A 180 22.21 -4.20 10.82
CA ARG A 180 22.08 -2.79 10.46
C ARG A 180 20.67 -2.41 9.99
N MET A 181 19.71 -3.32 10.11
CA MET A 181 18.33 -3.18 9.63
C MET A 181 18.20 -3.08 8.10
N ASN A 182 19.21 -3.55 7.35
CA ASN A 182 19.09 -3.65 5.90
C ASN A 182 18.31 -4.91 5.55
N ILE A 183 17.25 -4.75 4.74
CA ILE A 183 16.41 -5.84 4.28
C ILE A 183 17.11 -6.65 3.17
N ASP A 184 17.14 -7.97 3.30
CA ASP A 184 17.48 -8.87 2.20
C ASP A 184 16.33 -8.89 1.19
N ALA A 185 16.50 -8.13 0.11
CA ALA A 185 15.48 -8.02 -0.93
C ALA A 185 15.24 -9.33 -1.69
N SER A 186 16.18 -10.29 -1.68
CA SER A 186 15.96 -11.62 -2.28
C SER A 186 15.01 -12.44 -1.42
N MET A 187 15.18 -12.36 -0.09
CA MET A 187 14.30 -13.02 0.87
C MET A 187 12.92 -12.36 0.92
N LEU A 188 12.85 -11.03 0.86
CA LEU A 188 11.59 -10.30 0.84
C LEU A 188 10.71 -10.70 -0.36
N ASP A 189 11.35 -10.96 -1.50
CA ASP A 189 10.71 -11.34 -2.77
C ASP A 189 9.52 -10.41 -3.10
N ALA A 190 9.77 -9.11 -2.95
CA ALA A 190 8.75 -8.08 -3.13
C ALA A 190 8.30 -7.99 -4.59
N VAL A 191 7.04 -7.63 -4.77
CA VAL A 191 6.42 -7.46 -6.09
C VAL A 191 5.99 -6.01 -6.31
N GLY A 192 6.14 -5.56 -7.56
CA GLY A 192 5.73 -4.24 -8.01
C GLY A 192 4.43 -4.31 -8.82
N ARG A 193 3.51 -3.39 -8.59
CA ARG A 193 2.34 -3.19 -9.46
C ARG A 193 2.69 -2.27 -10.62
N MET A 194 2.36 -2.70 -11.84
CA MET A 194 2.60 -1.95 -13.07
C MET A 194 1.32 -1.24 -13.55
N GLY A 195 1.36 -0.67 -14.76
CA GLY A 195 0.16 -0.21 -15.45
C GLY A 195 -0.83 -1.36 -15.70
N GLY A 196 -2.12 -1.04 -15.75
CA GLY A 196 -3.17 -2.06 -15.97
C GLY A 196 -3.19 -3.15 -14.90
N ARG A 197 -3.09 -4.42 -15.33
CA ARG A 197 -3.14 -5.61 -14.47
C ARG A 197 -1.78 -6.27 -14.25
N ASP A 198 -0.72 -5.69 -14.78
CA ASP A 198 0.60 -6.31 -14.78
C ASP A 198 1.32 -6.13 -13.45
N TYR A 199 2.21 -7.07 -13.15
CA TYR A 199 3.07 -7.10 -11.97
C TYR A 199 4.50 -7.43 -12.39
N CYS A 200 5.49 -6.99 -11.61
CA CYS A 200 6.89 -7.37 -11.79
C CYS A 200 7.49 -7.92 -10.49
N THR A 201 8.54 -8.74 -10.61
CA THR A 201 9.37 -9.13 -9.46
C THR A 201 10.50 -8.13 -9.26
N THR A 202 11.22 -8.23 -8.15
CA THR A 202 12.40 -7.41 -7.83
C THR A 202 13.71 -8.20 -7.97
N HIS A 203 13.75 -9.21 -8.85
CA HIS A 203 14.88 -10.14 -8.95
C HIS A 203 16.08 -9.54 -9.68
N GLU A 204 15.83 -8.84 -10.80
CA GLU A 204 16.86 -8.19 -11.59
C GLU A 204 17.28 -6.86 -10.94
N ARG A 205 18.35 -6.92 -10.14
CA ARG A 205 18.89 -5.78 -9.38
C ARG A 205 20.34 -5.53 -9.78
N PHE A 206 20.71 -4.26 -9.83
CA PHE A 206 22.08 -3.80 -10.04
C PHE A 206 22.38 -2.67 -9.04
N THR A 207 23.67 -2.42 -8.81
CA THR A 207 24.13 -1.40 -7.86
C THR A 207 24.82 -0.29 -8.61
N LEU A 208 24.46 0.95 -8.33
CA LEU A 208 25.16 2.14 -8.81
C LEU A 208 25.79 2.91 -7.64
N PRO A 209 26.97 3.53 -7.83
CA PRO A 209 27.49 4.46 -6.86
C PRO A 209 26.63 5.73 -6.80
N MET A 210 26.68 6.45 -5.68
CA MET A 210 25.95 7.70 -5.51
C MET A 210 26.63 8.87 -6.25
N GLY A 211 25.81 9.83 -6.71
CA GLY A 211 26.27 11.08 -7.29
C GLY A 211 26.86 10.95 -8.70
N LEU A 212 27.72 11.91 -9.08
CA LEU A 212 28.29 11.97 -10.43
C LEU A 212 29.11 10.73 -10.81
N ALA A 213 29.59 9.96 -9.83
CA ALA A 213 30.29 8.69 -10.08
C ALA A 213 29.42 7.68 -10.85
N ALA A 214 28.08 7.76 -10.75
CA ALA A 214 27.17 6.89 -11.48
C ALA A 214 27.33 7.00 -13.00
N LEU A 215 27.75 8.17 -13.52
CA LEU A 215 27.95 8.40 -14.96
C LEU A 215 29.13 7.60 -15.54
N HIS A 216 29.99 7.06 -14.68
CA HIS A 216 31.18 6.31 -15.06
C HIS A 216 31.14 4.87 -14.53
N ALA A 217 30.04 4.47 -13.90
CA ALA A 217 29.82 3.08 -13.53
C ALA A 217 29.73 2.25 -14.83
N ARG A 218 30.55 1.20 -14.91
CA ARG A 218 30.43 0.22 -16.00
C ARG A 218 29.35 -0.78 -15.61
N GLU A 219 28.53 -1.18 -16.58
CA GLU A 219 27.54 -2.25 -16.44
C GLU A 219 28.18 -3.57 -15.97
#